data_AF-A0A838MQY4-F1
#
_entry.id   AF-A0A838MQY4-F1
#
_cell.length_a   1.000
_cell.length_b   1.000
_cell.length_c   1.000
_cell.angle_alpha   90.00
_cell.angle_beta   90.00
_cell.angle_gamma   90.00
#
_symmetry.space_group_name_H-M   'P 1'
#
loop_
_entity.id
_entity.type
_entity.pdbx_description
1 polymer ?
#
loop_
_entity_poly.entity_id
_entity_poly.type
_entity_poly.pdbx_seq_one_letter_code
_entity_poly.pdbx_strand_id
1 'polypeptide(L)'
;MHQPAQHFQTAIRTDGIAPPDHISGAVVRHDAETKERLLDKAFAFAFKGLVYAQIWEDPVIDMAALEIQPDNRIVTIASGGCNALSYLVADPAQVTAVDLNTAHVALNRLKIAAVRHLPDHTHLRRFFVEADSKANVAGYKALLRPHLDEASRRYWEGRDLVGRRRIGGFASGIYKRGLLGNFIGVAHLIARLYRVDLREILAATSLEEQRRVFEERVAPIFDRKFIRWLTSQHPSLFGLGLPPAQYEPLAQDDRHPLVAGQRLVLGGGDAEAEQRGGLGGQPADALALGDRGAAFLAPPARLLQRGGGEA
;
A
#
# COMPACT_ATOMS: atom_id res chain seq x y z
N MET A 1 -31.22 -19.02 12.94
CA MET A 1 -30.48 -17.95 13.63
C MET A 1 -29.01 -18.13 13.29
N HIS A 2 -28.51 -17.40 12.30
CA HIS A 2 -27.09 -17.40 11.92
C HIS A 2 -26.37 -16.46 12.90
N GLN A 3 -25.39 -16.95 13.65
CA GLN A 3 -24.54 -16.09 14.47
C GLN A 3 -23.50 -15.45 13.53
N PRO A 4 -23.47 -14.11 13.37
CA PRO A 4 -22.39 -13.45 12.62
C PRO A 4 -21.04 -13.74 13.29
N ALA A 5 -19.95 -13.78 12.52
CA ALA A 5 -18.60 -14.14 12.95
C ALA A 5 -18.22 -13.51 14.31
N GLN A 6 -18.37 -14.30 15.37
CA GLN A 6 -18.14 -13.84 16.74
C GLN A 6 -16.64 -13.71 17.06
N HIS A 7 -15.75 -14.15 16.17
CA HIS A 7 -14.32 -14.29 16.44
C HIS A 7 -13.46 -13.63 15.37
N PHE A 8 -13.54 -12.30 15.30
CA PHE A 8 -12.40 -11.55 14.80
C PHE A 8 -11.30 -11.53 15.87
N GLN A 9 -10.41 -12.53 15.82
CA GLN A 9 -9.14 -12.48 16.52
C GLN A 9 -8.10 -11.85 15.60
N THR A 10 -7.65 -10.65 15.95
CA THR A 10 -6.26 -10.28 15.60
C THR A 10 -5.35 -11.07 16.52
N ALA A 11 -5.20 -12.35 16.22
CA ALA A 11 -4.17 -13.15 16.85
C ALA A 11 -2.85 -12.70 16.23
N ILE A 12 -2.21 -11.70 16.85
CA ILE A 12 -0.82 -12.00 17.19
C ILE A 12 -0.96 -13.12 18.19
N ARG A 13 -0.24 -14.22 18.01
CA ARG A 13 0.08 -15.07 19.15
C ARG A 13 0.90 -14.20 20.12
N THR A 14 0.24 -13.39 20.94
CA THR A 14 0.84 -12.54 21.98
C THR A 14 1.15 -13.32 23.23
N ASP A 15 0.91 -14.63 23.23
CA ASP A 15 1.34 -15.55 24.26
C ASP A 15 2.87 -15.70 24.17
N GLY A 16 3.60 -14.67 24.62
CA GLY A 16 4.99 -14.81 25.06
C GLY A 16 6.13 -14.38 24.13
N ILE A 17 6.01 -13.40 23.23
CA ILE A 17 7.17 -12.93 22.43
C ILE A 17 7.59 -11.49 22.77
N ALA A 18 8.71 -11.40 23.50
CA ALA A 18 9.70 -10.31 23.42
C ALA A 18 10.89 -10.80 22.56
N PRO A 19 11.83 -9.97 22.02
CA PRO A 19 12.02 -8.51 22.00
C PRO A 19 12.20 -7.99 20.50
N PRO A 20 12.76 -6.79 20.20
CA PRO A 20 12.55 -6.05 18.93
C PRO A 20 13.38 -6.48 17.68
N ASP A 21 13.94 -7.69 17.64
CA ASP A 21 14.98 -8.07 16.65
C ASP A 21 14.55 -9.06 15.54
N HIS A 22 13.26 -9.42 15.45
CA HIS A 22 12.78 -10.35 14.42
C HIS A 22 12.89 -9.80 12.98
N ILE A 23 12.71 -8.48 12.78
CA ILE A 23 12.89 -7.86 11.45
C ILE A 23 14.36 -7.97 11.03
N SER A 24 15.29 -7.69 11.95
CA SER A 24 16.73 -7.82 11.67
C SER A 24 17.09 -9.27 11.35
N GLY A 25 16.58 -10.24 12.11
CA GLY A 25 16.85 -11.67 11.87
C GLY A 25 16.19 -12.23 10.60
N ALA A 26 15.06 -11.66 10.17
CA ALA A 26 14.36 -12.09 8.95
C ALA A 26 14.89 -11.42 7.68
N VAL A 27 15.43 -10.20 7.79
CA VAL A 27 15.82 -9.40 6.62
C VAL A 27 17.33 -9.32 6.44
N VAL A 28 18.13 -9.34 7.51
CA VAL A 28 19.59 -9.26 7.40
C VAL A 28 20.14 -10.61 7.00
N ARG A 29 20.60 -10.70 5.75
CA ARG A 29 21.29 -11.89 5.25
C ARG A 29 22.65 -12.00 5.92
N HIS A 30 22.91 -13.12 6.58
CA HIS A 30 24.15 -13.32 7.35
C HIS A 30 25.36 -13.68 6.48
N ASP A 31 25.08 -14.22 5.30
CA ASP A 31 25.98 -14.67 4.23
C ASP A 31 26.30 -13.58 3.19
N ALA A 32 25.60 -12.45 3.22
CA ALA A 32 25.79 -11.34 2.27
C ALA A 32 27.08 -10.52 2.51
N GLU A 33 27.56 -9.82 1.48
CA GLU A 33 28.73 -8.94 1.60
C GLU A 33 28.51 -7.80 2.60
N THR A 34 29.59 -7.22 3.14
CA THR A 34 29.50 -6.18 4.19
C THR A 34 28.66 -4.96 3.77
N LYS A 35 28.71 -4.57 2.49
CA LYS A 35 27.91 -3.46 1.94
C LYS A 35 26.41 -3.81 1.89
N GLU A 36 26.09 -5.02 1.45
CA GLU A 36 24.71 -5.52 1.37
C GLU A 36 24.10 -5.67 2.76
N ARG A 37 24.87 -6.16 3.73
CA ARG A 37 24.44 -6.25 5.14
C ARG A 37 24.15 -4.88 5.76
N LEU A 38 24.88 -3.84 5.34
CA LEU A 38 24.60 -2.47 5.78
C LEU A 38 23.27 -1.97 5.18
N LEU A 39 23.00 -2.29 3.91
CA LEU A 39 21.73 -1.99 3.26
C LEU A 39 20.57 -2.76 3.90
N ASP A 40 20.73 -4.04 4.19
CA ASP A 40 19.72 -4.86 4.87
C ASP A 40 19.40 -4.28 6.27
N LYS A 41 20.42 -3.81 7.00
CA LYS A 41 20.24 -3.13 8.30
C LYS A 41 19.53 -1.78 8.16
N ALA A 42 19.89 -0.98 7.15
CA ALA A 42 19.23 0.29 6.87
C ALA A 42 17.76 0.06 6.49
N PHE A 43 17.47 -0.96 5.69
CA PHE A 43 16.12 -1.40 5.38
C PHE A 43 15.40 -1.85 6.63
N ALA A 44 15.97 -2.74 7.44
CA ALA A 44 15.36 -3.21 8.69
C ALA A 44 15.04 -2.04 9.63
N PHE A 45 15.91 -1.03 9.70
CA PHE A 45 15.65 0.19 10.46
C PHE A 45 14.49 1.01 9.88
N ALA A 46 14.45 1.21 8.55
CA ALA A 46 13.33 1.89 7.89
C ALA A 46 12.00 1.12 8.06
N PHE A 47 12.05 -0.21 8.05
CA PHE A 47 10.91 -1.11 8.22
C PHE A 47 10.39 -1.20 9.66
N LYS A 48 11.12 -0.66 10.66
CA LYS A 48 10.59 -0.51 12.04
C LYS A 48 9.49 0.55 12.13
N GLY A 49 9.41 1.45 11.14
CA GLY A 49 8.37 2.46 11.03
C GLY A 49 7.16 1.98 10.21
N LEU A 50 6.16 2.86 10.06
CA LEU A 50 5.05 2.61 9.13
C LEU A 50 5.59 2.58 7.69
N VAL A 51 5.38 1.50 6.95
CA VAL A 51 5.77 1.43 5.54
C VAL A 51 4.68 2.05 4.69
N TYR A 52 3.46 1.51 4.78
CA TYR A 52 2.27 2.04 4.12
C TYR A 52 1.09 2.06 5.09
N ALA A 53 0.24 3.08 4.97
CA ALA A 53 -0.99 3.21 5.78
C ALA A 53 -2.22 2.56 5.11
N GLN A 54 -2.11 2.30 3.81
CA GLN A 54 -3.09 1.65 2.96
C GLN A 54 -2.33 0.88 1.88
N ILE A 55 -2.89 -0.26 1.52
CA ILE A 55 -2.35 -1.18 0.52
C ILE A 55 -2.99 -0.85 -0.85
N TRP A 56 -2.36 -1.25 -1.95
CA TRP A 56 -2.79 -0.89 -3.31
C TRP A 56 -3.67 -1.96 -3.98
N GLU A 57 -3.74 -3.15 -3.40
CA GLU A 57 -4.51 -4.29 -3.87
C GLU A 57 -6.00 -3.99 -3.86
N ASP A 58 -6.71 -4.49 -4.88
CA ASP A 58 -8.15 -4.36 -4.97
C ASP A 58 -8.85 -5.49 -4.21
N PRO A 59 -9.48 -5.21 -3.06
CA PRO A 59 -10.16 -6.25 -2.30
C PRO A 59 -11.36 -6.84 -3.07
N VAL A 60 -11.94 -6.16 -4.06
CA VAL A 60 -13.05 -6.73 -4.85
C VAL A 60 -12.55 -7.90 -5.70
N ILE A 61 -11.38 -7.75 -6.31
CA ILE A 61 -10.75 -8.82 -7.09
C ILE A 61 -10.31 -9.96 -6.18
N ASP A 62 -9.74 -9.65 -5.01
CA ASP A 62 -9.39 -10.67 -4.03
C ASP A 62 -10.63 -11.49 -3.61
N MET A 63 -11.74 -10.83 -3.30
CA MET A 63 -12.97 -11.51 -2.87
C MET A 63 -13.55 -12.38 -3.98
N ALA A 64 -13.48 -11.93 -5.24
CA ALA A 64 -13.91 -12.71 -6.39
C ALA A 64 -13.03 -13.94 -6.64
N ALA A 65 -11.71 -13.80 -6.45
CA ALA A 65 -10.76 -14.88 -6.68
C ALA A 65 -10.72 -15.91 -5.53
N LEU A 66 -10.88 -15.45 -4.28
CA LEU A 66 -10.79 -16.30 -3.09
C LEU A 66 -12.11 -17.01 -2.76
N GLU A 67 -13.24 -16.53 -3.26
CA GLU A 67 -14.59 -17.09 -3.04
C GLU A 67 -14.85 -17.44 -1.55
N ILE A 68 -14.48 -16.52 -0.65
CA ILE A 68 -14.46 -16.75 0.80
C ILE A 68 -15.82 -17.22 1.31
N GLN A 69 -15.85 -18.36 2.01
CA GLN A 69 -17.03 -18.97 2.62
C GLN A 69 -17.02 -18.87 4.16
N PRO A 70 -18.19 -18.98 4.83
CA PRO A 70 -18.29 -18.85 6.28
C PRO A 70 -17.50 -19.86 7.12
N ASP A 71 -17.14 -21.02 6.56
CA ASP A 71 -16.32 -22.04 7.23
C ASP A 71 -14.81 -21.83 7.04
N ASN A 72 -14.41 -20.88 6.19
CA ASN A 72 -13.02 -20.64 5.87
C ASN A 72 -12.26 -19.96 7.02
N ARG A 73 -10.98 -20.32 7.13
CA ARG A 73 -10.01 -19.70 8.04
C ARG A 73 -8.87 -19.12 7.22
N ILE A 74 -8.73 -17.80 7.24
CA ILE A 74 -7.80 -17.08 6.39
C ILE A 74 -6.59 -16.66 7.20
N VAL A 75 -5.40 -16.84 6.63
CA VAL A 75 -4.16 -16.22 7.10
C VAL A 75 -3.70 -15.24 6.04
N THR A 76 -3.41 -14.01 6.44
CA THR A 76 -2.98 -12.94 5.51
C THR A 76 -1.96 -12.02 6.15
N ILE A 77 -1.19 -11.31 5.33
CA ILE A 77 -0.22 -10.32 5.81
C ILE A 77 -0.98 -9.10 6.32
N ALA A 78 -0.71 -8.66 7.56
CA ALA A 78 -1.47 -7.58 8.18
C ALA A 78 -1.30 -6.27 7.41
N SER A 79 -0.09 -5.89 7.02
CA SER A 79 0.15 -4.80 6.07
C SER A 79 -0.59 -3.51 6.48
N GLY A 80 -1.14 -2.75 5.54
CA GLY A 80 -2.05 -1.63 5.85
C GLY A 80 -3.38 -2.05 6.48
N GLY A 81 -3.72 -3.35 6.49
CA GLY A 81 -4.91 -3.91 7.15
C GLY A 81 -6.20 -3.84 6.35
N CYS A 82 -6.19 -3.21 5.16
CA CYS A 82 -7.40 -3.01 4.38
C CYS A 82 -7.98 -4.35 3.87
N ASN A 83 -7.16 -5.21 3.26
CA ASN A 83 -7.60 -6.52 2.77
C ASN A 83 -8.11 -7.41 3.90
N ALA A 84 -7.34 -7.53 4.99
CA ALA A 84 -7.74 -8.33 6.15
C ALA A 84 -9.11 -7.91 6.73
N LEU A 85 -9.41 -6.62 6.75
CA LEU A 85 -10.72 -6.12 7.18
C LEU A 85 -11.80 -6.30 6.11
N SER A 86 -11.48 -6.15 4.83
CA SER A 86 -12.41 -6.40 3.72
C SER A 86 -12.89 -7.86 3.69
N TYR A 87 -12.02 -8.82 3.97
CA TYR A 87 -12.38 -10.24 3.98
C TYR A 87 -13.44 -10.59 5.03
N LEU A 88 -13.60 -9.77 6.08
CA LEU A 88 -14.64 -9.96 7.09
C LEU A 88 -16.05 -9.76 6.55
N VAL A 89 -16.20 -9.07 5.43
CA VAL A 89 -17.51 -8.87 4.78
C VAL A 89 -18.12 -10.18 4.30
N ALA A 90 -17.29 -11.19 3.99
CA ALA A 90 -17.76 -12.55 3.64
C ALA A 90 -18.08 -13.44 4.86
N ASP A 91 -18.01 -12.91 6.08
CA ASP A 91 -18.29 -13.65 7.32
C ASP A 91 -17.50 -14.97 7.51
N PRO A 92 -16.18 -15.03 7.20
CA PRO A 92 -15.41 -16.25 7.39
C PRO A 92 -15.31 -16.63 8.88
N ALA A 93 -15.08 -17.92 9.15
CA ALA A 93 -14.89 -18.42 10.50
C ALA A 93 -13.74 -17.72 11.24
N GLN A 94 -12.69 -17.31 10.51
CA GLN A 94 -11.55 -16.59 11.09
C GLN A 94 -10.73 -15.85 10.03
N VAL A 95 -10.20 -14.68 10.40
CA VAL A 95 -9.10 -14.01 9.68
C VAL A 95 -7.95 -13.76 10.65
N THR A 96 -6.78 -14.30 10.36
CA THR A 96 -5.54 -14.11 11.13
C THR A 96 -4.57 -13.25 10.32
N ALA A 97 -4.39 -12.01 10.74
CA ALA A 97 -3.48 -11.06 10.12
C ALA A 97 -2.11 -11.10 10.82
N VAL A 98 -1.05 -11.45 10.08
CA VAL A 98 0.33 -11.59 10.60
C VAL A 98 1.27 -10.58 9.95
N ASP A 99 2.17 -9.98 10.73
CA ASP A 99 3.18 -9.05 10.18
C ASP A 99 4.39 -8.99 11.10
N LEU A 100 5.59 -8.87 10.50
CA LEU A 100 6.84 -8.65 11.23
C LEU A 100 6.97 -7.19 11.68
N ASN A 101 6.30 -6.27 10.98
CA ASN A 101 6.29 -4.86 11.29
C ASN A 101 5.25 -4.53 12.37
N THR A 102 5.75 -4.26 13.58
CA THR A 102 4.92 -3.85 14.72
C THR A 102 4.11 -2.57 14.47
N ALA A 103 4.52 -1.69 13.56
CA ALA A 103 3.76 -0.50 13.17
C ALA A 103 2.49 -0.86 12.39
N HIS A 104 2.55 -1.84 11.47
CA HIS A 104 1.39 -2.34 10.74
C HIS A 104 0.40 -3.03 11.68
N VAL A 105 0.92 -3.84 12.60
CA VAL A 105 0.13 -4.45 13.67
C VAL A 105 -0.61 -3.39 14.50
N ALA A 106 0.09 -2.34 14.94
CA ALA A 106 -0.52 -1.26 15.71
C ALA A 106 -1.58 -0.49 14.90
N LEU A 107 -1.40 -0.35 13.58
CA LEU A 107 -2.39 0.22 12.67
C LEU A 107 -3.63 -0.64 12.50
N ASN A 108 -3.45 -1.94 12.30
CA ASN A 108 -4.54 -2.89 12.21
C ASN A 108 -5.39 -2.81 13.48
N ARG A 109 -4.76 -2.93 14.66
CA ARG A 109 -5.45 -2.84 15.95
C ARG A 109 -6.21 -1.52 16.15
N LEU A 110 -5.63 -0.41 15.69
CA LEU A 110 -6.32 0.88 15.70
C LEU A 110 -7.56 0.90 14.79
N LYS A 111 -7.48 0.33 13.58
CA LYS A 111 -8.64 0.20 12.67
C LYS A 111 -9.74 -0.66 13.29
N ILE A 112 -9.37 -1.78 13.93
CA ILE A 112 -10.32 -2.69 14.57
C ILE A 112 -11.01 -2.03 15.75
N ALA A 113 -10.24 -1.38 16.63
CA ALA A 113 -10.80 -0.60 17.72
C ALA A 113 -11.75 0.48 17.20
N ALA A 114 -11.40 1.13 16.08
CA ALA A 114 -12.25 2.15 15.48
C ALA A 114 -13.55 1.62 14.91
N VAL A 115 -13.53 0.50 14.19
CA VAL A 115 -14.74 -0.15 13.67
C VAL A 115 -15.68 -0.56 14.82
N ARG A 116 -15.13 -0.95 15.97
CA ARG A 116 -15.91 -1.38 17.15
C ARG A 116 -16.41 -0.24 18.03
N HIS A 117 -15.67 0.86 18.13
CA HIS A 117 -15.87 1.86 19.20
C HIS A 117 -16.09 3.29 18.69
N LEU A 118 -15.89 3.58 17.40
CA LEU A 118 -16.34 4.87 16.87
C LEU A 118 -17.86 4.87 16.75
N PRO A 119 -18.53 6.01 16.98
CA PRO A 119 -19.99 6.05 17.08
C PRO A 119 -20.72 5.71 15.79
N ASP A 120 -20.14 6.08 14.65
CA ASP A 120 -20.78 5.96 13.35
C ASP A 120 -19.77 5.95 12.19
N HIS A 121 -20.30 5.74 10.99
CA HIS A 121 -19.53 5.77 9.75
C HIS A 121 -18.87 7.13 9.48
N THR A 122 -19.49 8.26 9.86
CA THR A 122 -18.91 9.60 9.66
C THR A 122 -17.61 9.75 10.45
N HIS A 123 -17.55 9.23 11.67
CA HIS A 123 -16.35 9.21 12.50
C HIS A 123 -15.28 8.29 11.90
N LEU A 124 -15.66 7.10 11.46
CA LEU A 124 -14.74 6.15 10.82
C LEU A 124 -14.14 6.72 9.54
N ARG A 125 -15.00 7.31 8.69
CA ARG A 125 -14.63 8.00 7.44
C ARG A 125 -13.67 9.15 7.73
N ARG A 126 -14.02 10.07 8.65
CA ARG A 126 -13.12 11.15 9.06
C ARG A 126 -11.75 10.64 9.52
N PHE A 127 -11.72 9.52 10.24
CA PHE A 127 -10.49 8.97 10.79
C PHE A 127 -9.60 8.32 9.73
N PHE A 128 -10.15 7.52 8.82
CA PHE A 128 -9.36 6.71 7.89
C PHE A 128 -9.55 7.05 6.40
N VAL A 129 -10.54 7.83 6.00
CA VAL A 129 -10.68 8.28 4.60
C VAL A 129 -10.04 9.65 4.45
N GLU A 130 -10.54 10.66 5.16
CA GLU A 130 -9.90 11.99 5.16
C GLU A 130 -8.56 11.97 5.91
N ALA A 131 -8.57 11.41 7.12
CA ALA A 131 -7.40 11.26 7.98
C ALA A 131 -6.58 12.55 8.22
N ASP A 132 -7.23 13.71 8.17
CA ASP A 132 -6.60 15.04 8.23
C ASP A 132 -7.29 16.00 9.21
N SER A 133 -7.97 15.46 10.23
CA SER A 133 -8.74 16.25 11.20
C SER A 133 -8.17 16.17 12.62
N LYS A 134 -8.02 17.31 13.30
CA LYS A 134 -7.66 17.37 14.74
C LYS A 134 -8.67 16.59 15.62
N ALA A 135 -9.92 16.47 15.17
CA ALA A 135 -10.93 15.68 15.86
C ALA A 135 -10.58 14.19 15.91
N ASN A 136 -9.75 13.68 14.99
CA ASN A 136 -9.28 12.30 15.02
C ASN A 136 -8.35 12.05 16.22
N VAL A 137 -7.50 13.01 16.58
CA VAL A 137 -6.62 12.87 17.76
C VAL A 137 -7.45 12.91 19.05
N ALA A 138 -8.49 13.74 19.10
CA ALA A 138 -9.43 13.76 20.23
C ALA A 138 -10.21 12.45 20.34
N GLY A 139 -10.76 11.97 19.21
CA GLY A 139 -11.47 10.69 19.13
C GLY A 139 -10.59 9.51 19.50
N TYR A 140 -9.32 9.49 19.08
CA TYR A 140 -8.36 8.48 19.53
C TYR A 140 -8.26 8.44 21.05
N LYS A 141 -8.03 9.60 21.69
CA LYS A 141 -7.82 9.67 23.14
C LYS A 141 -9.06 9.25 23.92
N ALA A 142 -10.24 9.70 23.50
CA ALA A 142 -11.49 9.50 24.21
C ALA A 142 -12.09 8.11 23.95
N LEU A 143 -12.04 7.63 22.70
CA LEU A 143 -12.84 6.48 22.26
C LEU A 143 -12.03 5.27 21.87
N LEU A 144 -10.75 5.40 21.49
CA LEU A 144 -9.97 4.28 20.95
C LEU A 144 -8.87 3.81 21.90
N ARG A 145 -8.15 4.75 22.50
CA ARG A 145 -7.03 4.51 23.42
C ARG A 145 -7.38 3.52 24.56
N PRO A 146 -8.57 3.54 25.18
CA PRO A 146 -8.91 2.57 26.24
C PRO A 146 -8.97 1.12 25.75
N HIS A 147 -9.20 0.90 24.45
CA HIS A 147 -9.39 -0.42 23.84
C HIS A 147 -8.13 -0.93 23.11
N LEU A 148 -7.02 -0.20 23.21
CA LEU A 148 -5.75 -0.60 22.61
C LEU A 148 -4.81 -1.21 23.66
N ASP A 149 -4.09 -2.24 23.24
CA ASP A 149 -3.02 -2.83 24.04
C ASP A 149 -1.85 -1.86 24.21
N GLU A 150 -1.01 -2.15 25.20
CA GLU A 150 0.10 -1.28 25.58
C GLU A 150 1.11 -1.05 24.45
N ALA A 151 1.40 -2.05 23.61
CA ALA A 151 2.35 -1.90 22.52
C ALA A 151 1.78 -0.96 21.43
N SER A 152 0.50 -1.12 21.09
CA SER A 152 -0.19 -0.24 20.14
C SER A 152 -0.24 1.21 20.64
N ARG A 153 -0.57 1.41 21.93
CA ARG A 153 -0.57 2.75 22.54
C ARG A 153 0.83 3.36 22.50
N ARG A 154 1.85 2.61 22.91
CA ARG A 154 3.25 3.09 22.90
C ARG A 154 3.70 3.53 21.51
N TYR A 155 3.34 2.78 20.47
CA TYR A 155 3.65 3.15 19.08
C TYR A 155 3.00 4.48 18.69
N TRP A 156 1.67 4.59 18.82
CA TRP A 156 0.90 5.77 18.39
C TRP A 156 1.19 7.01 19.22
N GLU A 157 1.43 6.84 20.51
CA GLU A 157 1.72 7.92 21.44
C GLU A 157 3.19 8.34 21.42
N GLY A 158 4.08 7.45 20.98
CA GLY A 158 5.48 7.70 20.76
C GLY A 158 5.75 8.70 19.64
N ARG A 159 7.02 9.13 19.56
CA ARG A 159 7.46 10.16 18.62
C ARG A 159 8.09 9.57 17.37
N ASP A 160 7.83 10.20 16.22
CA ASP A 160 8.55 9.97 14.98
C ASP A 160 9.98 10.55 15.04
N LEU A 161 10.75 10.38 13.95
CA LEU A 161 12.15 10.81 13.86
C LEU A 161 12.36 12.32 14.05
N VAL A 162 11.32 13.13 13.87
CA VAL A 162 11.34 14.59 14.04
C VAL A 162 10.63 15.03 15.32
N GLY A 163 10.39 14.09 16.24
CA GLY A 163 9.86 14.37 17.58
C GLY A 163 8.35 14.56 17.67
N ARG A 164 7.58 14.37 16.59
CA ARG A 164 6.11 14.54 16.61
C ARG A 164 5.43 13.24 17.03
N ARG A 165 4.34 13.33 17.82
CA ARG A 165 3.55 12.13 18.17
C ARG A 165 2.93 11.51 16.92
N ARG A 166 3.10 10.20 16.73
CA ARG A 166 2.63 9.50 15.52
C ARG A 166 1.13 9.63 15.31
N ILE A 167 0.33 9.58 16.38
CA ILE A 167 -1.13 9.75 16.31
C ILE A 167 -1.55 11.09 15.68
N GLY A 168 -0.69 12.12 15.77
CA GLY A 168 -0.91 13.39 15.09
C GLY A 168 -0.96 13.29 13.56
N GLY A 169 -0.59 12.14 12.98
CA GLY A 169 -0.75 11.87 11.55
C GLY A 169 -2.18 11.89 11.07
N PHE A 170 -3.10 11.40 11.89
CA PHE A 170 -4.53 11.45 11.58
C PHE A 170 -5.13 12.86 11.66
N ALA A 171 -4.36 13.87 12.08
CA ALA A 171 -4.75 15.27 12.03
C ALA A 171 -4.14 16.04 10.84
N SER A 172 -3.29 15.41 10.02
CA SER A 172 -2.60 16.09 8.92
C SER A 172 -2.44 15.23 7.66
N GLY A 173 -3.15 14.11 7.56
CA GLY A 173 -3.00 13.12 6.50
C GLY A 173 -1.96 12.05 6.84
N ILE A 174 -2.40 10.93 7.42
CA ILE A 174 -1.53 9.78 7.74
C ILE A 174 -0.94 9.14 6.46
N TYR A 175 -1.67 9.20 5.34
CA TYR A 175 -1.27 8.65 4.04
C TYR A 175 -0.09 9.37 3.39
N LYS A 176 0.24 10.58 3.87
CA LYS A 176 1.44 11.34 3.46
C LYS A 176 2.66 10.98 4.31
N ARG A 177 2.55 9.96 5.17
CA ARG A 177 3.60 9.53 6.10
C ARG A 177 3.94 8.06 5.86
N GLY A 178 5.02 7.62 6.49
CA GLY A 178 5.59 6.31 6.27
C GLY A 178 6.47 6.28 5.03
N LEU A 179 7.05 5.11 4.76
CA LEU A 179 8.03 4.93 3.69
C LEU A 179 7.42 5.22 2.31
N LEU A 180 6.23 4.69 2.03
CA LEU A 180 5.51 4.93 0.77
C LEU A 180 5.02 6.38 0.64
N GLY A 181 4.46 6.95 1.71
CA GLY A 181 4.01 8.34 1.71
C GLY A 181 5.14 9.33 1.42
N ASN A 182 6.33 9.07 1.99
CA ASN A 182 7.54 9.85 1.71
C ASN A 182 7.99 9.67 0.25
N PHE A 183 7.96 8.43 -0.26
CA PHE A 183 8.31 8.13 -1.65
C PHE A 183 7.40 8.89 -2.64
N ILE A 184 6.08 8.84 -2.44
CA ILE A 184 5.11 9.59 -3.24
C ILE A 184 5.35 11.10 -3.13
N GLY A 185 5.69 11.60 -1.94
CA GLY A 185 6.05 13.00 -1.73
C GLY A 185 7.27 13.43 -2.57
N VAL A 186 8.31 12.60 -2.63
CA VAL A 186 9.49 12.83 -3.48
C VAL A 186 9.13 12.76 -4.97
N ALA A 187 8.30 11.80 -5.37
CA ALA A 187 7.82 11.69 -6.75
C ALA A 187 7.07 12.97 -7.19
N HIS A 188 6.22 13.54 -6.34
CA HIS A 188 5.57 14.82 -6.61
C HIS A 188 6.57 15.99 -6.72
N LEU A 189 7.63 16.01 -5.92
CA LEU A 189 8.67 17.03 -6.02
C LEU A 189 9.42 16.93 -7.36
N ILE A 190 9.78 15.72 -7.77
CA ILE A 190 10.41 15.44 -9.06
C ILE A 190 9.48 15.86 -10.21
N ALA A 191 8.21 15.45 -10.18
CA ALA A 191 7.24 15.83 -11.20
C ALA A 191 7.13 17.36 -11.33
N ARG A 192 7.10 18.09 -10.21
CA ARG A 192 7.11 19.57 -10.22
C ARG A 192 8.40 20.14 -10.81
N LEU A 193 9.56 19.58 -10.46
CA LEU A 193 10.86 20.01 -10.99
C LEU A 193 10.91 19.88 -12.52
N TYR A 194 10.36 18.78 -13.05
CA TYR A 194 10.26 18.52 -14.49
C TYR A 194 8.98 19.09 -15.14
N ARG A 195 8.18 19.85 -14.40
CA ARG A 195 6.92 20.48 -14.85
C ARG A 195 5.90 19.48 -15.42
N VAL A 196 5.84 18.29 -14.85
CA VAL A 196 4.87 17.26 -15.19
C VAL A 196 3.72 17.29 -14.19
N ASP A 197 2.50 17.36 -14.71
CA ASP A 197 1.29 17.32 -13.90
C ASP A 197 0.74 15.89 -13.82
N LEU A 198 1.04 15.20 -12.71
CA LEU A 198 0.52 13.86 -12.42
C LEU A 198 -1.02 13.82 -12.25
N ARG A 199 -1.73 14.96 -12.27
CA ARG A 199 -3.19 14.95 -12.31
C ARG A 199 -3.72 14.58 -13.70
N GLU A 200 -2.94 14.81 -14.76
CA GLU A 200 -3.35 14.48 -16.13
C GLU A 200 -3.58 12.96 -16.27
N ILE A 201 -2.69 12.13 -15.73
CA ILE A 201 -2.83 10.66 -15.78
C ILE A 201 -4.01 10.14 -14.94
N LEU A 202 -4.32 10.84 -13.84
CA LEU A 202 -5.45 10.50 -12.96
C LEU A 202 -6.79 10.98 -13.51
N ALA A 203 -6.78 11.97 -14.40
CA ALA A 203 -7.98 12.49 -15.06
C ALA A 203 -8.35 11.71 -16.32
N ALA A 204 -7.48 10.81 -16.81
CA ALA A 204 -7.73 9.98 -17.96
C ALA A 204 -8.98 9.08 -17.73
N THR A 205 -9.79 8.96 -18.77
CA THR A 205 -11.09 8.27 -18.73
C THR A 205 -11.05 6.89 -19.37
N SER A 206 -9.95 6.53 -20.04
CA SER A 206 -9.69 5.19 -20.55
C SER A 206 -8.24 4.77 -20.32
N LEU A 207 -7.98 3.47 -20.42
CA LEU A 207 -6.63 2.92 -20.30
C LEU A 207 -5.73 3.38 -21.45
N GLU A 208 -6.27 3.53 -22.66
CA GLU A 208 -5.54 4.07 -23.81
C GLU A 208 -5.12 5.51 -23.57
N GLU A 209 -6.04 6.34 -23.07
CA GLU A 209 -5.73 7.74 -22.71
C GLU A 209 -4.69 7.80 -21.60
N GLN A 210 -4.86 6.98 -20.56
CA GLN A 210 -3.93 6.92 -19.44
C GLN A 210 -2.51 6.52 -19.89
N ARG A 211 -2.40 5.50 -20.74
CA ARG A 211 -1.13 5.06 -21.36
C ARG A 211 -0.51 6.18 -22.19
N ARG A 212 -1.28 6.83 -23.05
CA ARG A 212 -0.79 7.94 -23.86
C ARG A 212 -0.25 9.07 -22.99
N VAL A 213 -0.98 9.49 -21.96
CA VAL A 213 -0.51 10.53 -21.02
C VAL A 213 0.76 10.09 -20.31
N PHE A 214 0.84 8.82 -19.89
CA PHE A 214 2.05 8.28 -19.28
C PHE A 214 3.25 8.37 -20.23
N GLU A 215 3.14 7.85 -21.45
CA GLU A 215 4.21 7.84 -22.45
C GLU A 215 4.64 9.25 -22.87
N GLU A 216 3.69 10.17 -23.03
CA GLU A 216 3.99 11.52 -23.51
C GLU A 216 4.50 12.46 -22.39
N ARG A 217 4.06 12.26 -21.15
CA ARG A 217 4.32 13.20 -20.04
C ARG A 217 5.22 12.65 -18.96
N VAL A 218 5.05 11.39 -18.57
CA VAL A 218 5.68 10.81 -17.39
C VAL A 218 6.94 10.03 -17.78
N ALA A 219 6.85 9.17 -18.79
CA ALA A 219 7.96 8.35 -19.28
C ALA A 219 9.23 9.19 -19.58
N PRO A 220 9.17 10.36 -20.24
CA PRO A 220 10.36 11.14 -20.59
C PRO A 220 11.13 11.72 -19.39
N ILE A 221 10.54 11.73 -18.18
CA ILE A 221 11.26 12.11 -16.96
C ILE A 221 12.34 11.08 -16.65
N PHE A 222 12.07 9.82 -16.94
CA PHE A 222 12.93 8.71 -16.58
C PHE A 222 14.19 8.62 -17.45
N ASP A 223 14.15 9.14 -18.69
CA ASP A 223 15.31 9.30 -19.56
C ASP A 223 16.33 10.35 -19.06
N ARG A 224 15.94 11.17 -18.08
CA ARG A 224 16.82 12.23 -17.55
C ARG A 224 17.95 11.60 -16.76
N LYS A 225 19.21 11.95 -17.09
CA LYS A 225 20.43 11.40 -16.47
C LYS A 225 20.37 11.31 -14.94
N PHE A 226 19.87 12.35 -14.27
CA PHE A 226 19.71 12.37 -12.82
C PHE A 226 18.68 11.35 -12.32
N ILE A 227 17.52 11.25 -12.98
CA ILE A 227 16.45 10.32 -12.61
C ILE A 227 16.88 8.89 -12.89
N ARG A 228 17.48 8.64 -14.06
CA ARG A 228 18.07 7.35 -14.41
C ARG A 228 19.12 6.89 -13.41
N TRP A 229 19.99 7.80 -12.96
CA TRP A 229 20.96 7.52 -11.90
C TRP A 229 20.27 7.24 -10.56
N LEU A 230 19.22 7.98 -10.20
CA LEU A 230 18.49 7.81 -8.95
C LEU A 230 17.74 6.46 -8.90
N THR A 231 17.06 6.09 -9.99
CA THR A 231 16.29 4.84 -10.10
C THR A 231 17.17 3.60 -10.29
N SER A 232 18.42 3.76 -10.71
CA SER A 232 19.40 2.68 -10.76
C SER A 232 20.03 2.38 -9.38
N GLN A 233 19.76 3.18 -8.35
CA GLN A 233 20.24 2.89 -7.00
C GLN A 233 19.33 1.84 -6.33
N HIS A 234 19.92 0.74 -5.84
CA HIS A 234 19.23 -0.34 -5.12
C HIS A 234 18.29 0.13 -3.97
N PRO A 235 18.61 1.19 -3.19
CA PRO A 235 17.72 1.69 -2.14
C PRO A 235 16.46 2.43 -2.62
N SER A 236 16.40 2.81 -3.90
CA SER A 236 15.25 3.56 -4.44
C SER A 236 13.93 2.78 -4.34
N LEU A 237 14.01 1.44 -4.34
CA LEU A 237 12.88 0.53 -4.25
C LEU A 237 12.46 0.22 -2.81
N PHE A 238 13.26 0.58 -1.80
CA PHE A 238 12.85 0.46 -0.40
C PHE A 238 11.61 1.30 -0.12
N GLY A 239 11.46 2.44 -0.81
CA GLY A 239 10.24 3.26 -0.80
C GLY A 239 8.95 2.49 -1.04
N LEU A 240 9.02 1.40 -1.83
CA LEU A 240 7.90 0.55 -2.22
C LEU A 240 7.68 -0.64 -1.26
N GLY A 241 8.52 -0.78 -0.24
CA GLY A 241 8.44 -1.88 0.74
C GLY A 241 9.05 -3.20 0.27
N LEU A 242 9.80 -3.20 -0.84
CA LEU A 242 10.45 -4.40 -1.38
C LEU A 242 11.77 -4.68 -0.65
N PRO A 243 11.93 -5.86 -0.01
CA PRO A 243 13.19 -6.28 0.57
C PRO A 243 14.29 -6.45 -0.49
N PRO A 244 15.56 -6.15 -0.16
CA PRO A 244 16.71 -6.37 -1.04
C PRO A 244 16.76 -7.78 -1.66
N ALA A 245 16.41 -8.81 -0.89
CA ALA A 245 16.44 -10.20 -1.34
C ALA A 245 15.41 -10.51 -2.45
N GLN A 246 14.37 -9.69 -2.60
CA GLN A 246 13.39 -9.83 -3.68
C GLN A 246 13.81 -9.06 -4.95
N TYR A 247 14.88 -8.25 -4.90
CA TYR A 247 15.29 -7.43 -6.03
C TYR A 247 15.82 -8.28 -7.19
N GLU A 248 16.82 -9.13 -6.95
CA GLU A 248 17.44 -9.97 -7.99
C GLU A 248 16.43 -10.85 -8.73
N PRO A 249 15.53 -11.59 -8.03
CA PRO A 249 14.53 -12.42 -8.70
C PRO A 249 13.50 -11.61 -9.48
N LEU A 250 13.09 -10.43 -8.97
CA LEU A 250 12.17 -9.56 -9.69
C LEU A 250 12.82 -9.00 -10.95
N ALA A 251 14.07 -8.53 -10.86
CA ALA A 251 14.85 -7.97 -11.96
C ALA A 251 15.10 -8.95 -13.11
N GLN A 252 14.96 -10.26 -12.85
CA GLN A 252 15.10 -11.33 -13.84
C GLN A 252 13.77 -11.67 -14.56
N ASP A 253 12.62 -11.18 -14.09
CA ASP A 253 11.33 -11.37 -14.77
C ASP A 253 10.99 -10.16 -15.64
N ASP A 254 11.20 -10.32 -16.96
CA ASP A 254 10.96 -9.30 -17.99
C ASP A 254 9.51 -8.78 -18.05
N ARG A 255 8.55 -9.50 -17.44
CA ARG A 255 7.12 -9.12 -17.43
C ARG A 255 6.70 -8.41 -16.15
N HIS A 256 7.58 -8.30 -15.15
CA HIS A 256 7.21 -7.73 -13.87
C HIS A 256 7.02 -6.20 -13.99
N PRO A 257 5.89 -5.60 -13.59
CA PRO A 257 5.56 -4.20 -13.85
C PRO A 257 6.61 -3.19 -13.35
N LEU A 258 7.31 -3.50 -12.26
CA LEU A 258 8.38 -2.65 -11.73
C LEU A 258 9.67 -2.70 -12.57
N VAL A 259 9.92 -3.83 -13.26
CA VAL A 259 11.08 -4.06 -14.13
C VAL A 259 10.77 -3.63 -15.55
N ALA A 260 9.56 -3.89 -16.04
CA ALA A 260 9.01 -3.28 -17.25
C ALA A 260 9.02 -1.75 -17.13
N GLY A 261 8.60 -1.20 -15.98
CA GLY A 261 8.75 0.22 -15.63
C GLY A 261 10.22 0.64 -15.62
N GLN A 262 11.10 -0.08 -14.92
CA GLN A 262 12.55 0.21 -14.93
C GLN A 262 13.16 0.13 -16.32
N ARG A 263 12.66 -0.68 -17.26
CA ARG A 263 13.16 -0.79 -18.63
C ARG A 263 12.59 0.29 -19.54
N LEU A 264 11.37 0.75 -19.29
CA LEU A 264 10.85 2.01 -19.85
C LEU A 264 11.68 3.22 -19.37
N VAL A 265 12.26 3.13 -18.17
CA VAL A 265 13.12 4.15 -17.54
C VAL A 265 14.60 4.06 -17.92
N LEU A 266 15.12 2.85 -18.10
CA LEU A 266 16.54 2.54 -18.29
C LEU A 266 16.88 2.14 -19.74
N GLY A 267 15.88 1.74 -20.53
CA GLY A 267 15.98 1.21 -21.90
C GLY A 267 15.44 2.15 -22.97
N GLY A 268 15.54 3.47 -22.76
CA GLY A 268 15.41 4.46 -23.82
C GLY A 268 16.59 4.37 -24.79
N GLY A 269 16.55 3.36 -25.66
CA GLY A 269 17.55 3.05 -26.68
C GLY A 269 17.37 1.62 -27.18
N ASP A 270 16.77 1.50 -28.36
CA ASP A 270 16.75 0.29 -29.19
C ASP A 270 15.83 -0.85 -28.74
N ALA A 271 14.52 -0.62 -28.79
CA ALA A 271 13.50 -1.68 -28.83
C ALA A 271 12.88 -1.87 -30.24
N GLU A 272 13.58 -1.48 -31.31
CA GLU A 272 13.10 -1.66 -32.71
C GLU A 272 13.87 -2.69 -33.55
N ALA A 273 14.88 -3.39 -33.00
CA ALA A 273 15.74 -4.25 -33.83
C ALA A 273 15.43 -5.76 -33.82
N GLU A 274 14.60 -6.29 -32.92
CA GLU A 274 14.48 -7.76 -32.74
C GLU A 274 13.08 -8.34 -33.02
N GLN A 275 12.32 -7.70 -33.91
CA GLN A 275 11.05 -8.25 -34.44
C GLN A 275 11.04 -8.45 -35.95
N ARG A 276 12.20 -8.56 -36.59
CA ARG A 276 12.32 -8.96 -38.00
C ARG A 276 13.19 -10.21 -38.15
N GLY A 277 12.60 -11.36 -37.91
CA GLY A 277 13.13 -12.63 -38.40
C GLY A 277 12.76 -13.83 -37.55
N GLY A 278 11.64 -14.50 -37.85
CA GLY A 278 11.37 -15.83 -37.29
C GLY A 278 9.91 -16.22 -37.15
N LEU A 279 9.27 -16.52 -38.28
CA LEU A 279 8.22 -17.55 -38.45
C LEU A 279 6.95 -17.51 -37.58
N GLY A 280 5.91 -16.88 -38.15
CA GLY A 280 4.57 -17.47 -38.36
C GLY A 280 3.89 -18.27 -37.25
N GLY A 281 3.02 -17.60 -36.49
CA GLY A 281 1.93 -18.20 -35.72
C GLY A 281 0.98 -17.11 -35.23
N GLN A 282 -0.28 -17.14 -35.64
CA GLN A 282 -1.31 -16.14 -35.29
C GLN A 282 -1.60 -16.15 -33.77
N PRO A 283 -1.80 -14.99 -33.12
CA PRO A 283 -2.52 -14.94 -31.85
C PRO A 283 -4.00 -14.66 -32.12
N ALA A 284 -4.78 -15.74 -32.20
CA ALA A 284 -6.21 -15.69 -31.90
C ALA A 284 -6.39 -16.10 -30.43
N ASP A 285 -7.42 -15.53 -29.79
CA ASP A 285 -7.95 -15.87 -28.48
C ASP A 285 -7.26 -15.29 -27.24
N ALA A 286 -7.40 -13.96 -27.08
CA ALA A 286 -7.56 -13.34 -25.76
C ALA A 286 -8.91 -12.59 -25.75
N LEU A 287 -9.99 -13.37 -25.75
CA LEU A 287 -11.37 -12.89 -25.66
C LEU A 287 -11.76 -12.66 -24.19
N ALA A 288 -12.33 -11.47 -23.97
CA ALA A 288 -13.50 -11.19 -23.12
C ALA A 288 -13.38 -11.34 -21.59
N LEU A 289 -13.06 -10.22 -20.95
CA LEU A 289 -13.75 -9.68 -19.77
C LEU A 289 -13.68 -8.14 -19.96
N GLY A 290 -14.65 -7.47 -20.58
CA GLY A 290 -16.07 -7.48 -20.27
C GLY A 290 -16.38 -6.20 -19.51
N ASP A 291 -16.85 -5.17 -20.24
CA ASP A 291 -17.35 -3.88 -19.78
C ASP A 291 -17.84 -3.84 -18.33
N ARG A 292 -17.04 -3.25 -17.41
CA ARG A 292 -17.50 -2.67 -16.12
C ARG A 292 -16.41 -1.90 -15.34
N GLY A 293 -15.39 -1.38 -16.02
CA GLY A 293 -14.29 -0.61 -15.41
C GLY A 293 -14.49 0.92 -15.37
N ALA A 294 -15.74 1.40 -15.45
CA ALA A 294 -16.06 2.83 -15.56
C ALA A 294 -16.82 3.35 -14.33
N ALA A 295 -16.20 3.28 -13.16
CA ALA A 295 -16.51 4.12 -12.01
C ALA A 295 -15.33 4.03 -11.02
N PHE A 296 -15.02 5.11 -10.31
CA PHE A 296 -14.08 5.18 -9.17
C PHE A 296 -12.67 5.73 -9.37
N LEU A 297 -12.46 6.62 -10.35
CA LEU A 297 -11.39 7.63 -10.26
C LEU A 297 -11.96 9.06 -10.23
N ALA A 298 -12.82 9.34 -9.24
CA ALA A 298 -13.21 10.70 -8.91
C ALA A 298 -12.70 11.09 -7.51
N PRO A 299 -12.09 12.28 -7.32
CA PRO A 299 -11.80 12.82 -6.00
C PRO A 299 -13.12 13.06 -5.22
N PRO A 300 -13.11 13.05 -3.87
CA PRO A 300 -14.32 12.95 -3.02
C PRO A 300 -15.25 14.18 -3.02
N ALA A 301 -15.24 15.03 -4.05
CA ALA A 301 -16.01 16.28 -4.10
C ALA A 301 -17.26 16.25 -4.99
N ARG A 302 -17.62 15.14 -5.65
CA ARG A 302 -18.77 15.10 -6.58
C ARG A 302 -19.69 13.87 -6.49
N LEU A 303 -19.93 13.37 -5.27
CA LEU A 303 -21.06 12.47 -4.95
C LEU A 303 -22.12 13.18 -4.09
N LEU A 304 -22.29 14.47 -4.30
CA LEU A 304 -23.39 15.27 -3.78
C LEU A 304 -24.21 15.76 -4.97
N GLN A 305 -25.52 15.48 -4.93
CA GLN A 305 -26.57 15.73 -5.94
C GLN A 305 -26.88 14.57 -6.89
N ARG A 306 -27.59 13.56 -6.37
CA ARG A 306 -28.87 13.09 -6.96
C ARG A 306 -29.54 12.15 -5.95
N GLY A 307 -30.59 12.66 -5.32
CA GLY A 307 -31.37 11.98 -4.30
C GLY A 307 -32.35 12.95 -3.67
N GLY A 308 -33.28 13.46 -4.49
CA GLY A 308 -34.39 14.30 -4.07
C GLY A 308 -35.53 14.20 -5.08
N GLY A 309 -36.69 13.71 -4.61
CA GLY A 309 -37.94 13.50 -5.36
C GLY A 309 -37.99 12.12 -6.05
N GLU A 310 -38.97 11.25 -5.87
CA GLU A 310 -40.37 11.39 -5.43
C GLU A 310 -40.89 10.03 -4.89
N ALA A 311 -41.92 10.11 -4.02
CA ALA A 311 -42.85 9.07 -3.54
C ALA A 311 -42.31 7.89 -2.72
#